data_AF-A0AA39Q4V8-F1
#
_entry.id   AF-A0AA39Q4V8-F1
#
_cell.length_a   1.000
_cell.length_b   1.000
_cell.length_c   1.000
_cell.angle_alpha   90.00
_cell.angle_beta   90.00
_cell.angle_gamma   90.00
#
_symmetry.space_group_name_H-M   'P 1'
#
loop_
_entity.id
_entity.type
_entity.pdbx_description
1 polymer ?
#
loop_
_entity_poly.entity_id
_entity_poly.type
_entity_poly.pdbx_seq_one_letter_code
_entity_poly.pdbx_strand_id
1 'polypeptide(L)'
;MSASQGHEKPLRDPSSIFFQSQRVRRLIIASYWIVILLATPLWWHTTSIERLSLPTAQVQYQAKTVLSFPVTIRLDPSLVQDDPSITGKLQQLFDAHSSKSGQWRGLSIHVQVGSEAVSHLADVLATLLVPYSSDPDREYRIAQYSPRFRLSFTLLNEDAAAGQTITGWDLTNAIHHHVDPIVTALSILHNFTIESQVQFHAPLAFKPQALDNESFGLTPEDLTVFINSAEWTLSSSSSNDPVLHFILFVPSRSLSHSNSFLIPQWGGVTIYNPSDDTPPHRYMSSIDLDTLFPAFSNQLLALLGVPGLRADVRLSPYNNSLLSDWQLDALLRRRAFENDRGAKDTLRSTVKLVDQIENMPVGQVVRDDVRDALSALEKMHSLSTNSLVETVRLSADAVTHASRAFFNPGMLALLYFPPEHKYAVYTPLFASAVIPLIAAALREFLAWRRQHRQVANT
;
A
#
# COMPACT_ATOMS: atom_id res chain seq x y z
N MET A 1 -91.70 10.71 67.43
CA MET A 1 -91.38 9.28 67.64
C MET A 1 -90.18 8.92 66.79
N SER A 2 -89.27 8.17 67.41
CA SER A 2 -87.99 7.59 67.00
C SER A 2 -87.64 7.39 65.51
N ALA A 3 -86.31 7.46 65.28
CA ALA A 3 -85.48 6.68 64.36
C ALA A 3 -85.28 7.16 62.90
N SER A 4 -84.06 7.64 62.62
CA SER A 4 -83.17 6.98 61.66
C SER A 4 -81.74 7.53 61.85
N GLN A 5 -80.90 6.77 62.56
CA GLN A 5 -79.46 6.99 62.58
C GLN A 5 -78.87 6.62 61.22
N GLY A 6 -78.39 7.60 60.47
CA GLY A 6 -77.48 7.36 59.35
C GLY A 6 -76.08 7.11 59.88
N HIS A 7 -75.55 5.90 59.70
CA HIS A 7 -74.13 5.61 59.91
C HIS A 7 -73.31 6.32 58.82
N GLU A 8 -72.66 7.44 59.16
CA GLU A 8 -71.51 7.92 58.40
C GLU A 8 -70.33 6.99 58.66
N LYS A 9 -69.87 6.28 57.62
CA LYS A 9 -68.61 5.54 57.66
C LYS A 9 -67.45 6.53 57.86
N PRO A 10 -66.55 6.32 58.84
CA PRO A 10 -65.37 7.15 58.96
C PRO A 10 -64.53 7.04 57.68
N LEU A 11 -64.12 8.18 57.13
CA LEU A 11 -63.22 8.26 55.98
C LEU A 11 -61.96 7.45 56.29
N ARG A 12 -61.63 6.51 55.39
CA ARG A 12 -60.48 5.61 55.52
C ARG A 12 -59.21 6.44 55.66
N ASP A 13 -58.46 6.23 56.74
CA ASP A 13 -57.20 6.93 56.99
C ASP A 13 -56.26 6.72 55.79
N PRO A 14 -55.82 7.80 55.10
CA PRO A 14 -55.01 7.70 53.89
C PRO A 14 -53.66 7.00 54.12
N SER A 15 -53.23 6.86 55.39
CA SER A 15 -52.05 6.09 55.78
C SER A 15 -52.19 4.56 55.68
N SER A 16 -53.42 4.05 55.50
CA SER A 16 -53.73 2.61 55.43
C SER A 16 -53.62 1.99 54.03
N ILE A 17 -53.14 2.75 53.04
CA ILE A 17 -52.98 2.30 51.66
C ILE A 17 -51.65 1.53 51.52
N PHE A 18 -51.71 0.28 51.04
CA PHE A 18 -50.59 -0.70 50.99
C PHE A 18 -49.28 -0.16 50.34
N PHE A 19 -49.39 0.82 49.44
CA PHE A 19 -48.27 1.47 48.75
C PHE A 19 -47.47 2.46 49.62
N GLN A 20 -47.94 2.83 50.82
CA GLN A 20 -47.26 3.79 51.72
C GLN A 20 -46.36 3.14 52.78
N SER A 21 -46.26 1.80 52.83
CA SER A 21 -45.41 1.17 53.84
C SER A 21 -43.92 1.49 53.57
N GLN A 22 -43.24 2.00 54.61
CA GLN A 22 -41.82 2.37 54.58
C GLN A 22 -40.92 1.20 54.16
N ARG A 23 -41.37 -0.05 54.31
CA ARG A 23 -40.65 -1.25 53.85
C ARG A 23 -40.79 -1.46 52.35
N VAL A 24 -41.99 -1.33 51.79
CA VAL A 24 -42.24 -1.48 50.34
C VAL A 24 -41.50 -0.39 49.56
N ARG A 25 -41.51 0.87 50.03
CA ARG A 25 -40.75 1.96 49.39
C ARG A 25 -39.25 1.67 49.33
N ARG A 26 -38.67 1.17 50.44
CA ARG A 26 -37.25 0.77 50.49
C ARG A 26 -36.93 -0.41 49.58
N LEU A 27 -37.83 -1.40 49.50
CA LEU A 27 -37.68 -2.54 48.59
C LEU A 27 -37.71 -2.12 47.12
N ILE A 28 -38.62 -1.22 46.73
CA ILE A 28 -38.71 -0.69 45.36
C ILE A 28 -37.44 0.07 44.98
N ILE A 29 -36.98 0.98 45.86
CA ILE A 29 -35.73 1.73 45.62
C ILE A 29 -34.55 0.75 45.52
N ALA A 30 -34.46 -0.22 46.44
CA ALA A 30 -33.41 -1.24 46.43
C ALA A 30 -33.44 -2.09 45.15
N SER A 31 -34.61 -2.49 44.64
CA SER A 31 -34.71 -3.29 43.42
C SER A 31 -34.19 -2.54 42.19
N TYR A 32 -34.45 -1.23 42.07
CA TYR A 32 -33.89 -0.44 40.97
C TYR A 32 -32.36 -0.37 41.03
N TRP A 33 -31.79 -0.16 42.22
CA TRP A 33 -30.33 -0.12 42.39
C TRP A 33 -29.68 -1.49 42.15
N ILE A 34 -30.31 -2.58 42.56
CA ILE A 34 -29.85 -3.95 42.26
C ILE A 34 -29.81 -4.16 40.74
N VAL A 35 -30.87 -3.80 40.03
CA VAL A 35 -30.90 -3.92 38.56
C VAL A 35 -29.83 -3.06 37.90
N ILE A 36 -29.62 -1.82 38.34
CA ILE A 36 -28.54 -0.95 37.82
C ILE A 36 -27.16 -1.58 38.06
N LEU A 37 -26.91 -2.10 39.26
CA LEU A 37 -25.63 -2.75 39.60
C LEU A 37 -25.37 -4.01 38.77
N LEU A 38 -26.41 -4.77 38.43
CA LEU A 38 -26.30 -5.95 37.57
C LEU A 38 -26.21 -5.58 36.07
N ALA A 39 -26.88 -4.51 35.65
CA ALA A 39 -26.89 -4.04 34.27
C ALA A 39 -25.61 -3.29 33.89
N THR A 40 -24.95 -2.60 34.82
CA THR A 40 -23.75 -1.79 34.55
C THR A 40 -22.59 -2.63 33.99
N PRO A 41 -22.23 -3.79 34.57
CA PRO A 41 -21.19 -4.66 34.00
C PRO A 41 -21.54 -5.18 32.60
N LEU A 42 -22.80 -5.57 32.39
CA LEU A 42 -23.28 -6.05 31.08
C LEU A 42 -23.19 -4.93 30.04
N TRP A 43 -23.69 -3.74 30.38
CA TRP A 43 -23.65 -2.57 29.51
C TRP A 43 -22.21 -2.16 29.18
N TRP A 44 -21.32 -2.18 30.19
CA TRP A 44 -19.90 -1.88 29.99
C TRP A 44 -19.27 -2.88 29.01
N HIS A 45 -19.52 -4.19 29.22
CA HIS A 45 -19.00 -5.24 28.34
C HIS A 45 -19.54 -5.13 26.90
N THR A 46 -20.82 -4.83 26.72
CA THR A 46 -21.44 -4.73 25.39
C THR A 46 -21.10 -3.43 24.65
N THR A 47 -20.64 -2.40 25.35
CA THR A 47 -20.34 -1.08 24.75
C THR A 47 -18.87 -0.69 24.81
N SER A 48 -18.01 -1.56 25.34
CA SER A 48 -16.56 -1.42 25.28
C SER A 48 -16.06 -1.77 23.88
N ILE A 49 -15.16 -0.95 23.37
CA ILE A 49 -14.51 -1.17 22.08
C ILE A 49 -13.44 -2.26 22.26
N GLU A 50 -13.46 -3.28 21.40
CA GLU A 50 -12.40 -4.30 21.39
C GLU A 50 -11.08 -3.68 20.93
N ARG A 51 -10.09 -3.65 21.82
CA ARG A 51 -8.74 -3.12 21.57
C ARG A 51 -7.70 -4.12 22.03
N LEU A 52 -7.31 -5.01 21.14
CA LEU A 52 -6.25 -5.97 21.41
C LEU A 52 -4.88 -5.27 21.38
N SER A 53 -3.98 -5.69 22.28
CA SER A 53 -2.62 -5.16 22.32
C SER A 53 -1.80 -5.64 21.12
N LEU A 54 -1.09 -4.73 20.47
CA LEU A 54 -0.12 -5.05 19.43
C LEU A 54 1.27 -5.37 20.02
N PRO A 55 2.08 -6.22 19.37
CA PRO A 55 3.43 -6.58 19.82
C PRO A 55 4.45 -5.45 19.57
N THR A 56 4.28 -4.30 20.23
CA THR A 56 5.07 -3.07 20.02
C THR A 56 6.58 -3.28 20.20
N ALA A 57 6.99 -4.07 21.19
CA ALA A 57 8.41 -4.36 21.44
C ALA A 57 9.06 -5.10 20.26
N GLN A 58 8.34 -6.04 19.64
CA GLN A 58 8.82 -6.77 18.46
C GLN A 58 8.91 -5.86 17.24
N VAL A 59 7.93 -4.98 17.04
CA VAL A 59 7.97 -3.97 15.96
C VAL A 59 9.20 -3.06 16.11
N GLN A 60 9.51 -2.60 17.32
CA GLN A 60 10.68 -1.77 17.57
C GLN A 60 12.01 -2.51 17.41
N TYR A 61 12.06 -3.79 17.78
CA TYR A 61 13.20 -4.66 17.52
C TYR A 61 13.42 -4.81 16.02
N GLN A 62 12.37 -5.19 15.28
CA GLN A 62 12.44 -5.43 13.85
C GLN A 62 12.80 -4.17 13.05
N ALA A 63 12.35 -3.00 13.50
CA ALA A 63 12.73 -1.70 12.91
C ALA A 63 14.25 -1.44 12.95
N LYS A 64 14.99 -2.06 13.87
CA LYS A 64 16.46 -1.91 13.99
C LYS A 64 17.21 -3.00 13.23
N THR A 65 16.58 -4.15 12.99
CA THR A 65 17.20 -5.26 12.27
C THR A 65 17.43 -4.89 10.82
N VAL A 66 18.60 -5.23 10.28
CA VAL A 66 19.00 -4.91 8.89
C VAL A 66 19.00 -6.20 8.09
N LEU A 67 18.26 -6.23 6.98
CA LEU A 67 18.30 -7.34 6.04
C LEU A 67 19.69 -7.42 5.40
N SER A 68 20.27 -8.61 5.29
CA SER A 68 21.57 -8.79 4.64
C SER A 68 21.59 -9.90 3.59
N PHE A 69 22.20 -9.64 2.43
CA PHE A 69 22.44 -10.62 1.38
C PHE A 69 23.94 -10.83 1.17
N PRO A 70 24.44 -12.07 1.29
CA PRO A 70 25.79 -12.40 0.83
C PRO A 70 25.81 -12.40 -0.70
N VAL A 71 26.77 -11.69 -1.29
CA VAL A 71 27.02 -11.74 -2.74
C VAL A 71 28.44 -12.23 -2.98
N THR A 72 28.59 -13.33 -3.69
CA THR A 72 29.91 -13.86 -4.06
C THR A 72 30.20 -13.57 -5.52
N ILE A 73 31.24 -12.79 -5.78
CA ILE A 73 31.72 -12.49 -7.14
C ILE A 73 32.86 -13.44 -7.46
N ARG A 74 32.68 -14.26 -8.50
CA ARG A 74 33.72 -15.11 -9.07
C ARG A 74 34.26 -14.46 -10.33
N LEU A 75 35.56 -14.23 -10.37
CA LEU A 75 36.24 -13.72 -11.56
C LEU A 75 36.95 -14.89 -12.26
N ASP A 76 37.07 -14.81 -13.58
CA ASP A 76 37.72 -15.85 -14.38
C ASP A 76 39.23 -15.87 -14.11
N PRO A 77 39.83 -17.02 -13.69
CA PRO A 77 41.25 -17.18 -13.42
C PRO A 77 42.20 -16.80 -14.57
N SER A 78 41.71 -16.86 -15.82
CA SER A 78 42.51 -16.50 -17.00
C SER A 78 42.79 -15.00 -17.11
N LEU A 79 41.96 -14.16 -16.48
CA LEU A 79 42.23 -12.72 -16.36
C LEU A 79 43.35 -12.44 -15.35
N VAL A 80 43.69 -13.41 -14.48
CA VAL A 80 44.35 -13.25 -13.17
C VAL A 80 45.84 -13.56 -13.16
N GLN A 81 46.47 -13.84 -14.30
CA GLN A 81 47.84 -14.36 -14.30
C GLN A 81 48.90 -13.40 -13.69
N ASP A 82 48.62 -12.09 -13.56
CA ASP A 82 49.67 -11.09 -13.28
C ASP A 82 49.68 -10.41 -11.88
N ASP A 83 48.64 -10.47 -11.03
CA ASP A 83 48.73 -9.85 -9.67
C ASP A 83 47.70 -10.39 -8.62
N PRO A 84 48.15 -11.04 -7.52
CA PRO A 84 47.29 -11.50 -6.42
C PRO A 84 46.74 -10.38 -5.48
N SER A 85 47.20 -9.13 -5.60
CA SER A 85 46.83 -8.01 -4.70
C SER A 85 45.41 -7.44 -4.91
N ILE A 86 44.71 -7.88 -5.94
CA ILE A 86 43.52 -7.18 -6.47
C ILE A 86 42.25 -7.51 -5.71
N THR A 87 42.13 -8.72 -5.16
CA THR A 87 41.03 -9.08 -4.27
C THR A 87 40.96 -8.14 -3.07
N GLY A 88 42.11 -7.82 -2.47
CA GLY A 88 42.20 -6.91 -1.34
C GLY A 88 41.79 -5.48 -1.72
N LYS A 89 42.24 -4.99 -2.89
CA LYS A 89 41.87 -3.65 -3.39
C LYS A 89 40.39 -3.55 -3.74
N LEU A 90 39.79 -4.56 -4.39
CA LEU A 90 38.36 -4.60 -4.70
C LEU A 90 37.52 -4.66 -3.43
N GLN A 91 37.89 -5.49 -2.45
CA GLN A 91 37.19 -5.55 -1.17
C GLN A 91 37.25 -4.19 -0.46
N GLN A 92 38.43 -3.57 -0.37
CA GLN A 92 38.59 -2.23 0.21
C GLN A 92 37.74 -1.17 -0.51
N LEU A 93 37.65 -1.22 -1.84
CA LEU A 93 36.80 -0.31 -2.60
C LEU A 93 35.32 -0.58 -2.35
N PHE A 94 34.87 -1.83 -2.26
CA PHE A 94 33.48 -2.14 -1.92
C PHE A 94 33.14 -1.71 -0.49
N ASP A 95 34.03 -1.91 0.46
CA ASP A 95 33.86 -1.44 1.84
C ASP A 95 33.79 0.11 1.88
N ALA A 96 34.59 0.79 1.05
CA ALA A 96 34.54 2.24 0.88
C ALA A 96 33.23 2.72 0.22
N HIS A 97 32.66 1.98 -0.75
CA HIS A 97 31.34 2.30 -1.31
C HIS A 97 30.23 2.04 -0.30
N SER A 98 30.34 0.95 0.46
CA SER A 98 29.37 0.58 1.50
C SER A 98 29.29 1.59 2.63
N SER A 99 30.38 2.27 2.95
CA SER A 99 30.40 3.32 3.98
C SER A 99 29.83 4.66 3.50
N LYS A 100 29.83 4.93 2.18
CA LYS A 100 29.43 6.22 1.60
C LYS A 100 27.93 6.34 1.32
N SER A 101 27.25 5.24 0.97
CA SER A 101 25.82 5.26 0.61
C SER A 101 25.01 4.27 1.43
N GLY A 102 23.87 4.74 1.96
CA GLY A 102 22.90 3.90 2.66
C GLY A 102 22.28 2.79 1.80
N GLN A 103 22.38 2.89 0.47
CA GLN A 103 21.85 1.87 -0.47
C GLN A 103 22.66 0.57 -0.46
N TRP A 104 23.89 0.58 0.08
CA TRP A 104 24.73 -0.61 0.24
C TRP A 104 24.48 -1.35 1.55
N ARG A 105 23.69 -0.74 2.44
CA ARG A 105 23.44 -1.28 3.78
C ARG A 105 22.66 -2.60 3.65
N GLY A 106 23.32 -3.69 4.01
CA GLY A 106 22.76 -5.03 3.88
C GLY A 106 23.35 -5.87 2.75
N LEU A 107 24.41 -5.44 2.06
CA LEU A 107 25.12 -6.31 1.13
C LEU A 107 26.46 -6.75 1.73
N SER A 108 26.68 -8.05 1.80
CA SER A 108 27.95 -8.64 2.25
C SER A 108 28.68 -9.22 1.05
N ILE A 109 29.49 -8.38 0.39
CA ILE A 109 30.18 -8.72 -0.85
C ILE A 109 31.48 -9.44 -0.53
N HIS A 110 31.66 -10.61 -1.14
CA HIS A 110 32.88 -11.42 -1.06
C HIS A 110 33.42 -11.61 -2.48
N VAL A 111 34.62 -11.08 -2.73
CA VAL A 111 35.26 -11.16 -4.05
C VAL A 111 36.30 -12.27 -4.08
N GLN A 112 36.35 -13.04 -5.17
CA GLN A 112 37.37 -14.06 -5.40
C GLN A 112 38.11 -13.81 -6.74
N VAL A 113 39.33 -13.25 -6.61
CA VAL A 113 40.56 -13.09 -7.49
C VAL A 113 40.42 -12.97 -9.02
N GLY A 114 41.05 -12.05 -9.79
CA GLY A 114 41.88 -10.83 -9.63
C GLY A 114 42.43 -10.35 -11.02
N SER A 115 42.68 -9.07 -11.29
CA SER A 115 43.55 -8.48 -12.38
C SER A 115 43.04 -7.11 -12.88
N GLU A 116 43.97 -6.37 -13.50
CA GLU A 116 44.05 -4.92 -13.67
C GLU A 116 42.98 -4.27 -14.54
N ALA A 117 41.99 -3.71 -13.85
CA ALA A 117 41.35 -2.41 -14.12
C ALA A 117 40.56 -2.03 -12.86
N VAL A 118 41.20 -2.10 -11.70
CA VAL A 118 40.52 -2.30 -10.39
C VAL A 118 39.50 -1.23 -10.05
N SER A 119 39.78 0.04 -10.35
CA SER A 119 38.85 1.14 -10.08
C SER A 119 37.65 1.13 -11.03
N HIS A 120 37.88 0.96 -12.33
CA HIS A 120 36.81 0.90 -13.34
C HIS A 120 35.96 -0.36 -13.17
N LEU A 121 36.59 -1.51 -12.91
CA LEU A 121 35.89 -2.77 -12.65
C LEU A 121 35.11 -2.72 -11.34
N ALA A 122 35.67 -2.15 -10.27
CA ALA A 122 34.93 -1.94 -9.02
C ALA A 122 33.70 -1.07 -9.24
N ASP A 123 33.83 0.03 -10.00
CA ASP A 123 32.72 0.93 -10.30
C ASP A 123 31.64 0.26 -11.18
N VAL A 124 32.05 -0.50 -12.20
CA VAL A 124 31.13 -1.30 -13.02
C VAL A 124 30.41 -2.34 -12.16
N LEU A 125 31.13 -3.14 -11.38
CA LEU A 125 30.55 -4.15 -10.50
C LEU A 125 29.67 -3.52 -9.42
N ALA A 126 30.06 -2.36 -8.88
CA ALA A 126 29.26 -1.61 -7.94
C ALA A 126 27.94 -1.15 -8.55
N THR A 127 27.99 -0.60 -9.76
CA THR A 127 26.80 -0.18 -10.52
C THR A 127 25.90 -1.36 -10.86
N LEU A 128 26.48 -2.53 -11.14
CA LEU A 128 25.69 -3.75 -11.33
C LEU A 128 25.08 -4.15 -9.99
N LEU A 129 25.85 -4.49 -8.97
CA LEU A 129 25.32 -5.03 -7.71
C LEU A 129 24.29 -4.14 -6.99
N VAL A 130 24.49 -2.82 -7.04
CA VAL A 130 23.55 -1.82 -6.52
C VAL A 130 23.19 -0.87 -7.66
N PRO A 131 22.26 -1.28 -8.54
CA PRO A 131 21.86 -0.44 -9.65
C PRO A 131 21.20 0.83 -9.12
N TYR A 132 21.40 1.93 -9.85
CA TYR A 132 20.91 3.29 -9.54
C TYR A 132 21.57 3.97 -8.33
N SER A 133 22.61 3.37 -7.73
CA SER A 133 23.37 4.05 -6.67
C SER A 133 24.09 5.32 -7.11
N SER A 134 24.35 5.43 -8.42
CA SER A 134 24.96 6.60 -9.06
C SER A 134 23.96 7.58 -9.68
N ASP A 135 22.68 7.19 -9.84
CA ASP A 135 21.65 7.99 -10.51
C ASP A 135 20.31 7.85 -9.76
N PRO A 136 20.10 8.64 -8.68
CA PRO A 136 18.87 8.62 -7.89
C PRO A 136 17.64 9.02 -8.68
N ASP A 137 17.80 9.81 -9.75
CA ASP A 137 16.68 10.30 -10.57
C ASP A 137 15.99 9.16 -11.33
N ARG A 138 16.74 8.09 -11.65
CA ARG A 138 16.17 6.84 -12.17
C ARG A 138 15.38 6.07 -11.13
N GLU A 139 15.69 6.21 -9.84
CA GLU A 139 14.95 5.55 -8.77
C GLU A 139 13.50 6.05 -8.72
N TYR A 140 13.29 7.37 -8.88
CA TYR A 140 11.94 7.96 -8.89
C TYR A 140 11.08 7.55 -10.07
N ARG A 141 11.66 6.98 -11.14
CA ARG A 141 10.92 6.47 -12.30
C ARG A 141 10.21 5.14 -12.02
N ILE A 142 10.70 4.40 -11.04
CA ILE A 142 10.33 3.00 -10.83
C ILE A 142 9.07 2.93 -10.01
N ALA A 143 8.11 2.14 -10.47
CA ALA A 143 6.87 1.90 -9.77
C ALA A 143 7.13 1.26 -8.41
N GLN A 144 6.40 1.74 -7.40
CA GLN A 144 6.42 1.14 -6.05
C GLN A 144 6.05 -0.33 -6.12
N TYR A 145 6.65 -1.14 -5.25
CA TYR A 145 6.35 -2.56 -5.22
C TYR A 145 4.85 -2.81 -5.00
N SER A 146 4.29 -3.69 -5.84
CA SER A 146 2.98 -4.27 -5.62
C SER A 146 3.01 -5.75 -6.01
N PRO A 147 2.38 -6.65 -5.24
CA PRO A 147 2.28 -8.05 -5.64
C PRO A 147 1.42 -8.24 -6.89
N ARG A 148 0.62 -7.23 -7.26
CA ARG A 148 -0.25 -7.25 -8.43
C ARG A 148 -0.08 -5.97 -9.23
N PHE A 149 0.10 -6.11 -10.53
CA PHE A 149 0.09 -5.00 -11.47
C PHE A 149 -0.96 -5.21 -12.53
N ARG A 150 -1.52 -4.11 -13.00
CA ARG A 150 -2.35 -4.09 -14.18
C ARG A 150 -1.64 -3.34 -15.30
N LEU A 151 -1.52 -3.95 -16.46
CA LEU A 151 -0.94 -3.35 -17.65
C LEU A 151 -2.09 -2.93 -18.57
N SER A 152 -2.28 -1.64 -18.76
CA SER A 152 -3.34 -1.10 -19.60
C SER A 152 -2.76 -0.62 -20.93
N PHE A 153 -3.06 -1.34 -22.02
CA PHE A 153 -2.67 -0.96 -23.37
C PHE A 153 -3.80 -0.17 -24.02
N THR A 154 -3.56 1.10 -24.29
CA THR A 154 -4.58 2.02 -24.81
C THR A 154 -4.16 2.59 -26.15
N LEU A 155 -4.97 2.38 -27.18
CA LEU A 155 -4.81 3.05 -28.47
C LEU A 155 -5.66 4.32 -28.47
N LEU A 156 -5.03 5.48 -28.65
CA LEU A 156 -5.68 6.78 -28.72
C LEU A 156 -5.56 7.36 -30.13
N ASN A 157 -6.68 7.61 -30.78
CA ASN A 157 -6.74 8.46 -31.96
C ASN A 157 -7.10 9.89 -31.54
N GLU A 158 -6.33 10.89 -31.98
CA GLU A 158 -6.63 12.29 -31.69
C GLU A 158 -8.00 12.70 -32.27
N ASP A 159 -8.20 12.47 -33.57
CA ASP A 159 -9.47 12.69 -34.25
C ASP A 159 -9.72 11.65 -35.35
N ALA A 160 -10.57 10.65 -35.05
CA ALA A 160 -10.96 9.66 -36.04
C ALA A 160 -11.77 10.23 -37.23
N ALA A 161 -12.37 11.42 -37.10
CA ALA A 161 -13.13 12.05 -38.18
C ALA A 161 -12.23 12.77 -39.20
N ALA A 162 -10.98 13.09 -38.83
CA ALA A 162 -10.06 13.88 -39.65
C ALA A 162 -9.38 13.09 -40.80
N GLY A 163 -9.53 11.76 -40.85
CA GLY A 163 -9.20 10.96 -42.02
C GLY A 163 -8.40 9.69 -41.73
N GLN A 164 -7.23 9.79 -41.12
CA GLN A 164 -6.36 8.63 -40.84
C GLN A 164 -6.61 8.10 -39.43
N THR A 165 -7.36 7.00 -39.33
CA THR A 165 -7.74 6.38 -38.05
C THR A 165 -7.22 4.96 -37.95
N ILE A 166 -6.68 4.63 -36.79
CA ILE A 166 -6.42 3.25 -36.43
C ILE A 166 -7.68 2.66 -35.76
N THR A 167 -8.32 1.75 -36.47
CA THR A 167 -9.57 1.07 -36.05
C THR A 167 -9.34 0.06 -34.94
N GLY A 168 -8.14 -0.49 -34.86
CA GLY A 168 -7.74 -1.51 -33.91
C GLY A 168 -6.33 -2.03 -34.19
N TRP A 169 -5.92 -3.00 -33.39
CA TRP A 169 -4.56 -3.55 -33.36
C TRP A 169 -4.58 -5.02 -32.97
N ASP A 170 -3.68 -5.81 -33.56
CA ASP A 170 -3.45 -7.22 -33.21
C ASP A 170 -2.62 -7.34 -31.92
N LEU A 171 -3.21 -6.87 -30.82
CA LEU A 171 -2.55 -6.75 -29.55
C LEU A 171 -2.20 -8.13 -28.94
N THR A 172 -3.03 -9.16 -29.17
CA THR A 172 -2.80 -10.49 -28.60
C THR A 172 -1.48 -11.08 -29.06
N ASN A 173 -1.19 -11.02 -30.36
CA ASN A 173 0.08 -11.51 -30.88
C ASN A 173 1.25 -10.61 -30.42
N ALA A 174 1.06 -9.29 -30.37
CA ALA A 174 2.12 -8.39 -29.89
C ALA A 174 2.49 -8.64 -28.42
N ILE A 175 1.49 -8.86 -27.55
CA ILE A 175 1.70 -9.23 -26.14
C ILE A 175 2.48 -10.53 -26.03
N HIS A 176 2.07 -11.57 -26.77
CA HIS A 176 2.70 -12.88 -26.71
C HIS A 176 4.19 -12.83 -27.09
N HIS A 177 4.57 -12.00 -28.06
CA HIS A 177 5.96 -11.88 -28.50
C HIS A 177 6.81 -10.95 -27.64
N HIS A 178 6.25 -9.83 -27.13
CA HIS A 178 7.05 -8.76 -26.54
C HIS A 178 6.85 -8.55 -25.03
N VAL A 179 5.70 -8.96 -24.49
CA VAL A 179 5.30 -8.67 -23.10
C VAL A 179 5.28 -9.93 -22.25
N ASP A 180 4.71 -11.04 -22.77
CA ASP A 180 4.64 -12.32 -22.06
C ASP A 180 6.01 -12.84 -21.59
N PRO A 181 7.10 -12.71 -22.37
CA PRO A 181 8.43 -13.09 -21.89
C PRO A 181 8.88 -12.30 -20.64
N ILE A 182 8.53 -11.01 -20.56
CA ILE A 182 8.85 -10.15 -19.41
C ILE A 182 8.01 -10.56 -18.21
N VAL A 183 6.70 -10.66 -18.40
CA VAL A 183 5.72 -11.02 -17.37
C VAL A 183 6.04 -12.40 -16.78
N THR A 184 6.41 -13.36 -17.63
CA THR A 184 6.78 -14.71 -17.21
C THR A 184 8.07 -14.69 -16.39
N ALA A 185 9.11 -13.98 -16.85
CA ALA A 185 10.38 -13.86 -16.14
C ALA A 185 10.24 -13.17 -14.77
N LEU A 186 9.27 -12.26 -14.62
CA LEU A 186 9.02 -11.49 -13.40
C LEU A 186 7.86 -12.02 -12.54
N SER A 187 7.29 -13.17 -12.91
CA SER A 187 6.15 -13.79 -12.21
C SER A 187 6.43 -14.15 -10.74
N ILE A 188 7.70 -14.30 -10.37
CA ILE A 188 8.16 -14.48 -9.00
C ILE A 188 7.89 -13.25 -8.10
N LEU A 189 7.87 -12.05 -8.68
CA LEU A 189 7.70 -10.80 -7.95
C LEU A 189 6.25 -10.30 -7.99
N HIS A 190 5.62 -10.45 -9.14
CA HIS A 190 4.38 -9.75 -9.48
C HIS A 190 3.43 -10.67 -10.25
N ASN A 191 2.14 -10.54 -9.97
CA ASN A 191 1.09 -11.08 -10.80
C ASN A 191 0.53 -9.97 -11.70
N PHE A 192 0.49 -10.22 -13.01
CA PHE A 192 0.09 -9.23 -13.99
C PHE A 192 -1.30 -9.53 -14.55
N THR A 193 -2.12 -8.49 -14.65
CA THR A 193 -3.38 -8.51 -15.39
C THR A 193 -3.23 -7.56 -16.58
N ILE A 194 -3.68 -7.96 -17.76
CA ILE A 194 -3.56 -7.14 -18.97
C ILE A 194 -4.95 -6.73 -19.43
N GLU A 195 -5.13 -5.44 -19.68
CA GLU A 195 -6.36 -4.86 -20.22
C GLU A 195 -6.01 -4.05 -21.47
N SER A 196 -6.96 -3.98 -22.41
CA SER A 196 -6.77 -3.24 -23.65
C SER A 196 -8.00 -2.43 -24.01
N GLN A 197 -7.78 -1.23 -24.55
CA GLN A 197 -8.86 -0.38 -25.04
C GLN A 197 -8.43 0.42 -26.26
N VAL A 198 -9.43 0.81 -27.06
CA VAL A 198 -9.26 1.67 -28.24
C VAL A 198 -10.21 2.85 -28.10
N GLN A 199 -9.68 4.06 -28.20
CA GLN A 199 -10.43 5.30 -28.17
C GLN A 199 -10.26 6.04 -29.50
N PHE A 200 -11.39 6.46 -30.07
CA PHE A 200 -11.44 7.09 -31.40
C PHE A 200 -11.39 8.61 -31.36
N HIS A 201 -11.48 9.21 -30.18
CA HIS A 201 -11.41 10.66 -30.03
C HIS A 201 -10.75 11.02 -28.70
N ALA A 202 -9.55 11.57 -28.79
CA ALA A 202 -8.71 11.99 -27.67
C ALA A 202 -7.91 13.25 -28.06
N PRO A 203 -8.58 14.40 -28.22
CA PRO A 203 -7.95 15.63 -28.69
C PRO A 203 -6.92 16.15 -27.69
N LEU A 204 -5.79 16.69 -28.19
CA LEU A 204 -4.80 17.33 -27.33
C LEU A 204 -5.41 18.52 -26.59
N ALA A 205 -5.21 18.57 -25.28
CA ALA A 205 -5.70 19.66 -24.43
C ALA A 205 -4.94 20.99 -24.63
N PHE A 206 -3.83 20.94 -25.37
CA PHE A 206 -2.97 22.06 -25.69
C PHE A 206 -2.63 22.03 -27.19
N LYS A 207 -2.13 23.15 -27.70
CA LYS A 207 -1.65 23.22 -29.09
C LYS A 207 -0.17 22.86 -29.12
N PRO A 208 0.26 21.86 -29.90
CA PRO A 208 1.66 21.52 -30.06
C PRO A 208 2.51 22.71 -30.51
N GLN A 209 3.76 22.80 -30.03
CA GLN A 209 4.68 23.86 -30.42
C GLN A 209 5.31 23.54 -31.78
N ALA A 210 5.36 24.51 -32.70
CA ALA A 210 6.02 24.33 -33.99
C ALA A 210 7.54 24.30 -33.79
N LEU A 211 8.18 23.18 -34.15
CA LEU A 211 9.63 23.02 -34.05
C LEU A 211 10.33 23.38 -35.37
N ASP A 212 9.71 23.05 -36.50
CA ASP A 212 10.12 23.38 -37.88
C ASP A 212 8.87 23.55 -38.78
N ASN A 213 9.04 24.01 -40.03
CA ASN A 213 7.95 24.35 -40.97
C ASN A 213 6.89 23.26 -41.23
N GLU A 214 7.13 22.00 -40.86
CA GLU A 214 6.19 20.88 -41.05
C GLU A 214 6.07 19.94 -39.83
N SER A 215 6.74 20.22 -38.71
CA SER A 215 6.71 19.34 -37.53
C SER A 215 6.38 20.08 -36.24
N PHE A 216 5.53 19.46 -35.43
CA PHE A 216 5.19 19.94 -34.10
C PHE A 216 5.83 19.06 -33.03
N GLY A 217 6.43 19.69 -32.02
CA GLY A 217 7.02 18.99 -30.88
C GLY A 217 6.08 18.92 -29.69
N LEU A 218 6.21 17.83 -28.93
CA LEU A 218 5.63 17.65 -27.61
C LEU A 218 6.74 17.56 -26.58
N THR A 219 6.63 18.34 -25.50
CA THR A 219 7.51 18.17 -24.35
C THR A 219 6.94 17.09 -23.40
N PRO A 220 7.79 16.43 -22.59
CA PRO A 220 7.31 15.53 -21.53
C PRO A 220 6.32 16.22 -20.59
N GLU A 221 6.51 17.50 -20.30
CA GLU A 221 5.63 18.32 -19.47
C GLU A 221 4.25 18.44 -20.11
N ASP A 222 4.18 18.70 -21.42
CA ASP A 222 2.92 18.78 -22.15
C ASP A 222 2.14 17.45 -22.10
N LEU A 223 2.84 16.31 -22.14
CA LEU A 223 2.21 14.99 -21.99
C LEU A 223 1.68 14.74 -20.58
N THR A 224 2.33 15.25 -19.54
CA THR A 224 1.78 15.17 -18.17
C THR A 224 0.53 16.04 -18.03
N VAL A 225 0.49 17.19 -18.69
CA VAL A 225 -0.72 18.02 -18.76
C VAL A 225 -1.81 17.28 -19.52
N PHE A 226 -1.50 16.61 -20.64
CA PHE A 226 -2.45 15.83 -21.42
C PHE A 226 -3.17 14.77 -20.57
N ILE A 227 -2.40 13.97 -19.81
CA ILE A 227 -2.94 12.89 -18.97
C ILE A 227 -3.84 13.43 -17.86
N ASN A 228 -3.49 14.58 -17.28
CA ASN A 228 -4.25 15.19 -16.18
C ASN A 228 -5.48 15.98 -16.66
N SER A 229 -5.44 16.51 -17.88
CA SER A 229 -6.49 17.37 -18.45
C SER A 229 -7.53 16.62 -19.26
N ALA A 230 -7.16 15.48 -19.82
CA ALA A 230 -8.10 14.63 -20.50
C ALA A 230 -8.94 13.88 -19.45
N GLU A 231 -10.26 14.12 -19.45
CA GLU A 231 -11.27 13.35 -18.71
C GLU A 231 -11.38 11.93 -19.27
N TRP A 232 -10.26 11.20 -19.34
CA TRP A 232 -10.29 9.82 -19.75
C TRP A 232 -10.93 9.00 -18.64
N THR A 233 -12.02 8.33 -18.98
CA THR A 233 -12.41 7.13 -18.26
C THR A 233 -11.38 6.04 -18.61
N LEU A 234 -10.13 6.17 -18.14
CA LEU A 234 -9.19 5.06 -17.97
C LEU A 234 -9.70 4.15 -16.84
N SER A 235 -11.02 3.96 -16.78
CA SER A 235 -11.75 3.34 -15.68
C SER A 235 -11.32 1.88 -15.62
N SER A 236 -10.31 1.65 -14.78
CA SER A 236 -9.95 0.34 -14.32
C SER A 236 -11.14 -0.19 -13.53
N SER A 237 -11.49 -1.45 -13.80
CA SER A 237 -12.40 -2.22 -12.96
C SER A 237 -12.00 -2.05 -11.49
N SER A 238 -12.98 -1.89 -10.58
CA SER A 238 -12.91 -1.38 -9.19
C SER A 238 -11.91 -2.07 -8.22
N SER A 239 -10.64 -2.15 -8.62
CA SER A 239 -9.53 -2.75 -7.90
C SER A 239 -8.58 -1.67 -7.42
N ASN A 240 -7.93 -1.94 -6.30
CA ASN A 240 -6.87 -1.10 -5.76
C ASN A 240 -5.48 -1.46 -6.33
N ASP A 241 -5.42 -2.34 -7.34
CA ASP A 241 -4.15 -2.71 -7.98
C ASP A 241 -3.58 -1.52 -8.77
N PRO A 242 -2.28 -1.21 -8.64
CA PRO A 242 -1.65 -0.17 -9.44
C PRO A 242 -1.68 -0.51 -10.93
N VAL A 243 -1.97 0.51 -11.74
CA VAL A 243 -2.08 0.39 -13.20
C VAL A 243 -0.88 1.08 -13.84
N LEU A 244 -0.20 0.37 -14.74
CA LEU A 244 0.81 0.92 -15.63
C LEU A 244 0.20 1.11 -17.02
N HIS A 245 0.25 2.34 -17.53
CA HIS A 245 -0.41 2.71 -18.77
C HIS A 245 0.57 2.70 -19.96
N PHE A 246 0.24 1.99 -21.01
CA PHE A 246 1.00 1.95 -22.27
C PHE A 246 0.11 2.51 -23.37
N ILE A 247 0.36 3.77 -23.73
CA ILE A 247 -0.47 4.50 -24.67
C ILE A 247 0.20 4.52 -26.03
N LEU A 248 -0.53 4.10 -27.05
CA LEU A 248 -0.21 4.36 -28.44
C LEU A 248 -1.04 5.55 -28.91
N PHE A 249 -0.40 6.70 -29.12
CA PHE A 249 -1.05 7.91 -29.57
C PHE A 249 -0.88 8.09 -31.08
N VAL A 250 -2.00 8.30 -31.78
CA VAL A 250 -2.07 8.55 -33.22
C VAL A 250 -2.54 9.99 -33.41
N PRO A 251 -1.63 10.90 -33.78
CA PRO A 251 -1.98 12.29 -33.99
C PRO A 251 -2.65 12.49 -35.35
N SER A 252 -3.45 13.55 -35.46
CA SER A 252 -4.10 14.00 -36.70
C SER A 252 -3.11 14.68 -37.66
N ARG A 253 -1.94 15.08 -37.15
CA ARG A 253 -0.84 15.73 -37.88
C ARG A 253 0.49 15.15 -37.41
N SER A 254 1.44 14.96 -38.31
CA SER A 254 2.76 14.42 -38.00
C SER A 254 3.47 15.21 -36.88
N LEU A 255 3.79 14.53 -35.79
CA LEU A 255 4.56 15.07 -34.67
C LEU A 255 6.05 14.70 -34.82
N SER A 256 6.95 15.48 -34.19
CA SER A 256 8.40 15.37 -34.37
C SER A 256 9.03 14.06 -33.87
N HIS A 257 10.31 13.87 -34.19
CA HIS A 257 11.11 12.62 -34.20
C HIS A 257 11.19 11.79 -32.90
N SER A 258 10.82 12.33 -31.73
CA SER A 258 10.82 11.55 -30.48
C SER A 258 9.51 10.80 -30.33
N ASN A 259 9.50 9.54 -30.73
CA ASN A 259 8.27 8.76 -30.82
C ASN A 259 7.92 8.02 -29.52
N SER A 260 8.69 8.16 -28.43
CA SER A 260 8.40 7.44 -27.19
C SER A 260 8.86 8.19 -25.95
N PHE A 261 7.98 8.25 -24.95
CA PHE A 261 8.18 8.97 -23.69
C PHE A 261 7.83 8.05 -22.52
N LEU A 262 8.59 8.15 -21.44
CA LEU A 262 8.32 7.42 -20.19
C LEU A 262 7.90 8.41 -19.11
N ILE A 263 6.79 8.12 -18.45
CA ILE A 263 6.26 8.91 -17.33
C ILE A 263 6.50 8.13 -16.03
N PRO A 264 7.33 8.68 -15.12
CA PRO A 264 7.69 8.05 -13.85
C PRO A 264 6.49 7.46 -13.11
N GLN A 265 6.60 6.19 -12.69
CA GLN A 265 5.60 5.46 -11.88
C GLN A 265 4.21 5.30 -12.51
N TRP A 266 3.99 5.80 -13.72
CA TRP A 266 2.67 5.83 -14.35
C TRP A 266 2.63 4.96 -15.61
N GLY A 267 3.61 5.09 -16.51
CA GLY A 267 3.47 4.45 -17.81
C GLY A 267 4.40 4.98 -18.89
N GLY A 268 4.09 4.61 -20.13
CA GLY A 268 4.79 5.06 -21.32
C GLY A 268 3.82 5.45 -22.43
N VAL A 269 4.23 6.45 -23.22
CA VAL A 269 3.48 6.95 -24.37
C VAL A 269 4.36 6.77 -25.60
N THR A 270 3.84 6.12 -26.63
CA THR A 270 4.47 5.95 -27.92
C THR A 270 3.61 6.63 -28.98
N ILE A 271 4.21 7.47 -29.80
CA ILE A 271 3.54 8.21 -30.87
C ILE A 271 3.76 7.44 -32.17
N TYR A 272 2.66 7.12 -32.85
CA TYR A 272 2.69 6.56 -34.19
C TYR A 272 2.20 7.60 -35.17
N ASN A 273 3.12 8.10 -36.01
CA ASN A 273 2.79 9.02 -37.09
C ASN A 273 2.38 8.20 -38.33
N PRO A 274 1.09 8.19 -38.73
CA PRO A 274 0.67 7.58 -39.98
C PRO A 274 1.29 8.32 -41.17
N SER A 275 1.71 7.58 -42.19
CA SER A 275 2.21 8.17 -43.44
C SER A 275 1.05 8.64 -44.32
N ASP A 276 1.26 9.62 -45.20
CA ASP A 276 0.21 10.14 -46.09
C ASP A 276 -0.45 9.08 -46.99
N ASP A 277 0.29 8.01 -47.32
CA ASP A 277 -0.21 6.85 -48.09
C ASP A 277 -1.05 5.87 -47.26
N THR A 278 -1.23 6.10 -45.96
CA THR A 278 -2.01 5.17 -45.13
C THR A 278 -3.51 5.26 -45.42
N PRO A 279 -4.20 4.12 -45.52
CA PRO A 279 -5.64 4.10 -45.75
C PRO A 279 -6.38 4.79 -44.57
N PRO A 280 -7.54 5.41 -44.83
CA PRO A 280 -8.27 6.19 -43.83
C PRO A 280 -8.70 5.34 -42.61
N HIS A 281 -8.91 4.05 -42.82
CA HIS A 281 -9.13 3.09 -41.76
C HIS A 281 -8.06 2.01 -41.86
N ARG A 282 -7.11 2.03 -40.93
CA ARG A 282 -6.06 1.02 -40.85
C ARG A 282 -6.28 0.15 -39.62
N TYR A 283 -6.00 -1.13 -39.78
CA TYR A 283 -5.84 -2.07 -38.68
C TYR A 283 -4.35 -2.35 -38.51
N MET A 284 -3.82 -2.21 -37.31
CA MET A 284 -2.40 -2.47 -37.05
C MET A 284 -2.13 -3.96 -37.00
N SER A 285 -1.34 -4.42 -37.98
CA SER A 285 -0.90 -5.81 -38.07
C SER A 285 0.18 -6.12 -37.04
N SER A 286 0.45 -7.40 -36.81
CA SER A 286 1.54 -7.84 -35.93
C SER A 286 2.90 -7.23 -36.33
N ILE A 287 3.16 -7.10 -37.65
CA ILE A 287 4.40 -6.52 -38.18
C ILE A 287 4.53 -5.04 -37.80
N ASP A 288 3.44 -4.28 -37.87
CA ASP A 288 3.43 -2.88 -37.46
C ASP A 288 3.73 -2.77 -35.96
N LEU A 289 3.12 -3.64 -35.15
CA LEU A 289 3.30 -3.67 -33.70
C LEU A 289 4.69 -4.17 -33.31
N ASP A 290 5.32 -5.06 -34.08
CA ASP A 290 6.69 -5.54 -33.84
C ASP A 290 7.72 -4.41 -33.89
N THR A 291 7.44 -3.33 -34.62
CA THR A 291 8.29 -2.13 -34.65
C THR A 291 8.06 -1.19 -33.45
N LEU A 292 6.87 -1.24 -32.85
CA LEU A 292 6.44 -0.31 -31.79
C LEU A 292 6.62 -0.89 -30.38
N PHE A 293 6.34 -2.18 -30.21
CA PHE A 293 6.36 -2.87 -28.92
C PHE A 293 7.72 -2.93 -28.24
N PRO A 294 8.88 -2.92 -28.93
CA PRO A 294 10.17 -2.78 -28.25
C PRO A 294 10.26 -1.53 -27.38
N ALA A 295 9.60 -0.42 -27.75
CA ALA A 295 9.53 0.77 -26.92
C ALA A 295 8.73 0.51 -25.63
N PHE A 296 7.56 -0.14 -25.75
CA PHE A 296 6.74 -0.52 -24.59
C PHE A 296 7.45 -1.54 -23.68
N SER A 297 8.13 -2.53 -24.24
CA SER A 297 8.94 -3.50 -23.48
C SER A 297 10.04 -2.80 -22.68
N ASN A 298 10.78 -1.88 -23.29
CA ASN A 298 11.82 -1.11 -22.60
C ASN A 298 11.24 -0.23 -21.49
N GLN A 299 10.10 0.43 -21.75
CA GLN A 299 9.39 1.23 -20.75
C GLN A 299 8.88 0.37 -19.59
N LEU A 300 8.32 -0.81 -19.87
CA LEU A 300 7.86 -1.76 -18.85
C LEU A 300 9.01 -2.22 -17.96
N LEU A 301 10.13 -2.63 -18.56
CA LEU A 301 11.34 -3.03 -17.83
C LEU A 301 11.86 -1.88 -16.95
N ALA A 302 11.87 -0.65 -17.47
CA ALA A 302 12.28 0.54 -16.72
C ALA A 302 11.34 0.84 -15.54
N LEU A 303 10.02 0.77 -15.74
CA LEU A 303 9.02 1.00 -14.69
C LEU A 303 9.05 -0.07 -13.61
N LEU A 304 9.31 -1.33 -13.98
CA LEU A 304 9.47 -2.44 -13.04
C LEU A 304 10.81 -2.41 -12.31
N GLY A 305 11.74 -1.54 -12.73
CA GLY A 305 13.03 -1.32 -12.08
C GLY A 305 14.10 -2.32 -12.46
N VAL A 306 13.94 -2.99 -13.61
CA VAL A 306 14.95 -3.89 -14.16
C VAL A 306 16.20 -3.08 -14.48
N PRO A 307 17.37 -3.45 -13.94
CA PRO A 307 18.58 -2.68 -14.14
C PRO A 307 19.03 -2.73 -15.59
N GLY A 308 19.24 -1.55 -16.17
CA GLY A 308 19.83 -1.42 -17.50
C GLY A 308 21.30 -1.81 -17.48
N LEU A 309 21.76 -2.41 -18.57
CA LEU A 309 23.19 -2.63 -18.78
C LEU A 309 23.88 -1.31 -19.12
N ARG A 310 25.03 -1.07 -18.50
CA ARG A 310 25.90 0.04 -18.92
C ARG A 310 26.41 -0.21 -20.34
N ALA A 311 26.69 0.84 -21.10
CA ALA A 311 27.12 0.74 -22.50
C ALA A 311 28.46 -0.01 -22.69
N ASP A 312 29.29 -0.08 -21.65
CA ASP A 312 30.56 -0.80 -21.57
C ASP A 312 30.38 -2.30 -21.26
N VAL A 313 29.18 -2.75 -20.86
CA VAL A 313 28.88 -4.15 -20.54
C VAL A 313 28.11 -4.80 -21.68
N ARG A 314 28.65 -5.87 -22.24
CA ARG A 314 27.99 -6.68 -23.29
C ARG A 314 27.51 -8.00 -22.71
N LEU A 315 26.28 -8.38 -23.05
CA LEU A 315 25.78 -9.72 -22.77
C LEU A 315 26.52 -10.73 -23.65
N SER A 316 26.76 -11.92 -23.09
CA SER A 316 27.31 -13.03 -23.87
C SER A 316 26.32 -13.41 -24.98
N PRO A 317 26.75 -13.52 -26.25
CA PRO A 317 25.87 -13.81 -27.39
C PRO A 317 25.22 -15.20 -27.32
N TYR A 318 25.65 -16.06 -26.39
CA TYR A 318 25.09 -17.39 -26.17
C TYR A 318 23.89 -17.40 -25.21
N ASN A 319 23.61 -16.28 -24.53
CA ASN A 319 22.49 -16.17 -23.63
C ASN A 319 21.32 -15.49 -24.35
N ASN A 320 20.36 -16.29 -24.83
CA ASN A 320 19.14 -15.82 -25.48
C ASN A 320 18.05 -15.40 -24.46
N SER A 321 18.36 -15.39 -23.16
CA SER A 321 17.39 -14.95 -22.16
C SER A 321 17.15 -13.44 -22.27
N LEU A 322 15.87 -13.05 -22.28
CA LEU A 322 15.43 -11.65 -22.26
C LEU A 322 16.02 -10.88 -21.07
N LEU A 323 16.08 -11.53 -19.90
CA LEU A 323 16.68 -11.02 -18.68
C LEU A 323 17.83 -11.91 -18.27
N SER A 324 18.99 -11.31 -18.00
CA SER A 324 20.09 -12.06 -17.41
C SER A 324 19.81 -12.39 -15.94
N ASP A 325 20.33 -13.52 -15.47
CA ASP A 325 20.19 -13.95 -14.07
C ASP A 325 20.63 -12.86 -13.09
N TRP A 326 21.68 -12.12 -13.43
CA TRP A 326 22.17 -11.00 -12.64
C TRP A 326 21.09 -9.90 -12.49
N GLN A 327 20.43 -9.50 -13.59
CA GLN A 327 19.41 -8.45 -13.55
C GLN A 327 18.23 -8.87 -12.69
N LEU A 328 17.80 -10.14 -12.81
CA LEU A 328 16.75 -10.72 -12.00
C LEU A 328 17.15 -10.71 -10.52
N ASP A 329 18.33 -11.21 -10.20
CA ASP A 329 18.89 -11.24 -8.85
C ASP A 329 18.99 -9.85 -8.20
N ALA A 330 19.42 -8.83 -8.96
CA ALA A 330 19.49 -7.46 -8.46
C ALA A 330 18.09 -6.90 -8.17
N LEU A 331 17.15 -7.15 -9.08
CA LEU A 331 15.77 -6.72 -8.92
C LEU A 331 15.13 -7.40 -7.69
N LEU A 332 15.34 -8.72 -7.53
CA LEU A 332 14.90 -9.49 -6.38
C LEU A 332 15.44 -8.89 -5.07
N ARG A 333 16.76 -8.68 -4.96
CA ARG A 333 17.37 -8.05 -3.76
C ARG A 333 16.78 -6.68 -3.49
N ARG A 334 16.65 -5.85 -4.52
CA ARG A 334 16.08 -4.51 -4.39
C ARG A 334 14.65 -4.55 -3.87
N ARG A 335 13.77 -5.37 -4.45
CA ARG A 335 12.37 -5.50 -4.01
C ARG A 335 12.28 -6.06 -2.60
N ALA A 336 13.17 -6.98 -2.21
CA ALA A 336 13.25 -7.45 -0.83
C ALA A 336 13.60 -6.32 0.15
N PHE A 337 14.57 -5.46 -0.18
CA PHE A 337 14.91 -4.29 0.65
C PHE A 337 13.78 -3.27 0.73
N GLU A 338 13.13 -2.98 -0.40
CA GLU A 338 11.97 -2.09 -0.47
C GLU A 338 10.83 -2.61 0.41
N ASN A 339 10.50 -3.89 0.30
CA ASN A 339 9.44 -4.54 1.07
C ASN A 339 9.77 -4.64 2.57
N ASP A 340 11.01 -5.01 2.92
CA ASP A 340 11.47 -5.04 4.32
C ASP A 340 11.30 -3.67 4.99
N ARG A 341 11.72 -2.60 4.30
CA ARG A 341 11.58 -1.23 4.77
C ARG A 341 10.11 -0.82 4.84
N GLY A 342 9.34 -1.04 3.77
CA GLY A 342 7.93 -0.68 3.67
C GLY A 342 7.09 -1.37 4.75
N ALA A 343 7.33 -2.66 5.01
CA ALA A 343 6.67 -3.40 6.07
C ALA A 343 7.00 -2.82 7.47
N LYS A 344 8.28 -2.58 7.78
CA LYS A 344 8.70 -1.98 9.07
C LYS A 344 8.10 -0.59 9.28
N ASP A 345 8.11 0.25 8.25
CA ASP A 345 7.55 1.61 8.31
C ASP A 345 6.03 1.57 8.51
N THR A 346 5.33 0.65 7.83
CA THR A 346 3.89 0.45 7.98
C THR A 346 3.54 -0.09 9.37
N LEU A 347 4.26 -1.08 9.88
CA LEU A 347 4.05 -1.62 11.24
C LEU A 347 4.28 -0.55 12.31
N ARG A 348 5.34 0.27 12.17
CA ARG A 348 5.61 1.40 13.07
C ARG A 348 4.49 2.44 13.01
N SER A 349 4.02 2.77 11.81
CA SER A 349 2.89 3.70 11.62
C SER A 349 1.60 3.15 12.22
N THR A 350 1.35 1.83 12.08
CA THR A 350 0.21 1.13 12.70
C THR A 350 0.25 1.26 14.22
N VAL A 351 1.38 0.94 14.84
CA VAL A 351 1.54 1.06 16.31
C VAL A 351 1.37 2.52 16.75
N LYS A 352 1.98 3.47 16.05
CA LYS A 352 1.87 4.90 16.36
C LYS A 352 0.41 5.38 16.27
N LEU A 353 -0.31 4.95 15.23
CA LEU A 353 -1.71 5.31 15.03
C LEU A 353 -2.60 4.75 16.14
N VAL A 354 -2.40 3.48 16.52
CA VAL A 354 -3.13 2.84 17.63
C VAL A 354 -2.82 3.49 18.97
N ASP A 355 -1.61 3.98 19.19
CA ASP A 355 -1.22 4.69 20.41
C ASP A 355 -1.80 6.11 20.48
N GLN A 356 -1.79 6.83 19.35
CA GLN A 356 -2.31 8.20 19.26
C GLN A 356 -3.83 8.31 19.37
N ILE A 357 -4.57 7.25 19.00
CA ILE A 357 -6.03 7.24 19.01
C ILE A 357 -6.52 6.29 20.10
N GLU A 358 -6.86 6.84 21.26
CA GLU A 358 -7.18 6.12 22.50
C GLU A 358 -8.26 5.03 22.32
N ASN A 359 -9.24 5.30 21.46
CA ASN A 359 -10.38 4.41 21.19
C ASN A 359 -10.30 3.70 19.83
N MET A 360 -9.10 3.53 19.27
CA MET A 360 -8.93 2.80 18.03
C MET A 360 -9.28 1.31 18.22
N PRO A 361 -10.26 0.76 17.47
CA PRO A 361 -10.57 -0.66 17.52
C PRO A 361 -9.43 -1.46 16.89
N VAL A 362 -8.98 -2.49 17.61
CA VAL A 362 -7.98 -3.44 17.12
C VAL A 362 -8.54 -4.82 17.33
N GLY A 363 -9.16 -5.36 16.28
CA GLY A 363 -9.72 -6.71 16.26
C GLY A 363 -8.66 -7.78 16.00
N GLN A 364 -9.08 -9.04 16.07
CA GLN A 364 -8.20 -10.21 15.90
C GLN A 364 -7.49 -10.21 14.54
N VAL A 365 -8.20 -9.90 13.45
CA VAL A 365 -7.63 -9.87 12.09
C VAL A 365 -6.42 -8.93 12.00
N VAL A 366 -6.52 -7.72 12.55
CA VAL A 366 -5.43 -6.73 12.55
C VAL A 366 -4.26 -7.23 13.37
N ARG A 367 -4.52 -7.76 14.57
CA ARG A 367 -3.47 -8.30 15.44
C ARG A 367 -2.74 -9.47 14.76
N ASP A 368 -3.49 -10.37 14.14
CA ASP A 368 -2.95 -11.56 13.50
C ASP A 368 -2.15 -11.16 12.25
N ASP A 369 -2.62 -10.19 11.46
CA ASP A 369 -1.85 -9.60 10.36
C ASP A 369 -0.53 -8.96 10.82
N VAL A 370 -0.54 -8.21 11.92
CA VAL A 370 0.69 -7.64 12.49
C VAL A 370 1.65 -8.75 12.92
N ARG A 371 1.14 -9.85 13.49
CA ARG A 371 1.96 -11.00 13.90
C ARG A 371 2.52 -11.78 12.70
N ASP A 372 1.71 -11.99 11.67
CA ASP A 372 2.10 -12.67 10.44
C ASP A 372 3.16 -11.86 9.69
N ALA A 373 3.00 -10.53 9.61
CA ALA A 373 4.01 -9.64 9.06
C ALA A 373 5.34 -9.73 9.82
N LEU A 374 5.30 -9.70 11.16
CA LEU A 374 6.51 -9.84 11.99
C LEU A 374 7.17 -11.21 11.81
N SER A 375 6.38 -12.29 11.76
CA SER A 375 6.90 -13.64 11.53
C SER A 375 7.55 -13.78 10.16
N ALA A 376 6.95 -13.19 9.12
CA ALA A 376 7.53 -13.17 7.78
C ALA A 376 8.85 -12.39 7.75
N LEU A 377 8.92 -11.22 8.42
CA LEU A 377 10.15 -10.43 8.54
C LEU A 377 11.27 -11.18 9.29
N GLU A 378 10.94 -11.89 10.37
CA GLU A 378 11.90 -12.69 11.13
C GLU A 378 12.45 -13.86 10.29
N LYS A 379 11.56 -14.62 9.63
CA LYS A 379 11.95 -15.73 8.75
C LYS A 379 12.80 -15.24 7.59
N MET A 380 12.42 -14.12 6.97
CA MET A 380 13.16 -13.50 5.88
C MET A 380 14.60 -13.20 6.28
N HIS A 381 14.83 -12.64 7.48
CA HIS A 381 16.18 -12.33 7.97
C HIS A 381 16.99 -13.58 8.27
N SER A 382 16.35 -14.66 8.72
CA SER A 382 17.04 -15.95 8.95
C SER A 382 17.42 -16.69 7.66
N LEU A 383 16.70 -16.45 6.56
CA LEU A 383 16.87 -17.16 5.29
C LEU A 383 17.60 -16.35 4.21
N SER A 384 17.87 -15.07 4.44
CA SER A 384 18.50 -14.16 3.47
C SER A 384 19.89 -14.61 3.03
N THR A 385 20.58 -15.41 3.84
CA THR A 385 21.88 -16.00 3.48
C THR A 385 21.78 -17.25 2.62
N ASN A 386 20.61 -17.90 2.58
CA ASN A 386 20.44 -19.23 1.98
C ASN A 386 19.68 -19.19 0.65
N SER A 387 18.64 -18.37 0.54
CA SER A 387 17.78 -18.33 -0.65
C SER A 387 17.22 -16.94 -0.90
N LEU A 388 17.62 -16.33 -2.02
CA LEU A 388 17.12 -15.02 -2.45
C LEU A 388 15.62 -15.07 -2.78
N VAL A 389 15.18 -16.12 -3.48
CA VAL A 389 13.78 -16.32 -3.91
C VAL A 389 12.84 -16.38 -2.72
N GLU A 390 13.15 -17.22 -1.72
CA GLU A 390 12.32 -17.35 -0.51
C GLU A 390 12.33 -16.06 0.31
N THR A 391 13.47 -15.37 0.37
CA THR A 391 13.59 -14.07 1.06
C THR A 391 12.67 -13.03 0.44
N VAL A 392 12.64 -12.93 -0.89
CA VAL A 392 11.74 -12.02 -1.60
C VAL A 392 10.29 -12.38 -1.36
N ARG A 393 9.93 -13.66 -1.42
CA ARG A 393 8.56 -14.12 -1.15
C ARG A 393 8.10 -13.72 0.26
N LEU A 394 8.93 -13.98 1.27
CA LEU A 394 8.65 -13.59 2.66
C LEU A 394 8.60 -12.06 2.82
N SER A 395 9.41 -11.31 2.07
CA SER A 395 9.32 -9.84 2.05
C SER A 395 7.97 -9.35 1.51
N ALA A 396 7.47 -10.00 0.46
CA ALA A 396 6.17 -9.70 -0.15
C ALA A 396 5.01 -10.03 0.80
N ASP A 397 5.08 -11.16 1.49
CA ASP A 397 4.12 -11.54 2.53
C ASP A 397 4.13 -10.51 3.67
N ALA A 398 5.32 -10.13 4.15
CA ALA A 398 5.46 -9.16 5.23
C ALA A 398 4.82 -7.80 4.91
N VAL A 399 5.10 -7.23 3.72
CA VAL A 399 4.51 -5.95 3.32
C VAL A 399 3.01 -6.08 3.10
N THR A 400 2.54 -7.19 2.51
CA THR A 400 1.11 -7.44 2.28
C THR A 400 0.33 -7.51 3.58
N HIS A 401 0.81 -8.28 4.56
CA HIS A 401 0.18 -8.37 5.89
C HIS A 401 0.23 -7.04 6.64
N ALA A 402 1.35 -6.32 6.60
CA ALA A 402 1.47 -5.01 7.23
C ALA A 402 0.49 -3.99 6.65
N SER A 403 0.37 -3.92 5.32
CA SER A 403 -0.59 -3.05 4.63
C SER A 403 -2.03 -3.47 4.91
N ARG A 404 -2.33 -4.78 4.94
CA ARG A 404 -3.68 -5.31 5.26
C ARG A 404 -4.11 -4.94 6.68
N ALA A 405 -3.19 -4.99 7.65
CA ALA A 405 -3.44 -4.50 9.00
C ALA A 405 -3.73 -2.99 9.02
N PHE A 406 -2.86 -2.19 8.40
CA PHE A 406 -2.94 -0.72 8.45
C PHE A 406 -4.21 -0.17 7.78
N PHE A 407 -4.61 -0.73 6.64
CA PHE A 407 -5.80 -0.30 5.88
C PHE A 407 -7.06 -1.10 6.22
N ASN A 408 -7.07 -1.85 7.33
CA ASN A 408 -8.22 -2.65 7.71
C ASN A 408 -9.45 -1.74 7.95
N PRO A 409 -10.60 -1.98 7.26
CA PRO A 409 -11.79 -1.13 7.41
C PRO A 409 -12.31 -1.05 8.86
N GLY A 410 -12.08 -2.10 9.65
CA GLY A 410 -12.46 -2.15 11.07
C GLY A 410 -11.74 -1.12 11.92
N MET A 411 -10.50 -0.74 11.58
CA MET A 411 -9.73 0.31 12.28
C MET A 411 -10.25 1.72 11.99
N LEU A 412 -10.78 1.95 10.79
CA LEU A 412 -11.25 3.27 10.34
C LEU A 412 -12.70 3.56 10.78
N ALA A 413 -13.51 2.52 10.96
CA ALA A 413 -14.95 2.67 11.18
C ALA A 413 -15.33 3.45 12.45
N LEU A 414 -14.55 3.34 13.54
CA LEU A 414 -14.86 4.03 14.80
C LEU A 414 -14.24 5.42 14.93
N LEU A 415 -13.36 5.83 14.00
CA LEU A 415 -12.95 7.24 13.90
C LEU A 415 -14.16 8.16 13.64
N TYR A 416 -15.23 7.60 13.07
CA TYR A 416 -16.46 8.33 12.76
C TYR A 416 -17.41 8.50 13.95
N PHE A 417 -17.17 7.83 15.09
CA PHE A 417 -18.02 7.94 16.28
C PHE A 417 -17.20 8.20 17.55
N PRO A 418 -16.71 9.44 17.72
CA PRO A 418 -16.02 9.86 18.93
C PRO A 418 -16.85 9.60 20.21
N PRO A 419 -16.21 9.28 21.34
CA PRO A 419 -16.91 9.03 22.61
C PRO A 419 -17.76 10.21 23.08
N GLU A 420 -17.45 11.43 22.67
CA GLU A 420 -18.25 12.64 22.94
C GLU A 420 -19.66 12.50 22.39
N HIS A 421 -19.82 11.90 21.19
CA HIS A 421 -21.13 11.62 20.61
C HIS A 421 -21.85 10.51 21.36
N LYS A 422 -21.11 9.50 21.88
CA LYS A 422 -21.67 8.47 22.78
C LYS A 422 -22.28 9.15 24.01
N TYR A 423 -21.54 10.02 24.69
CA TYR A 423 -22.04 10.72 25.88
C TYR A 423 -23.16 11.72 25.55
N ALA A 424 -23.09 12.43 24.43
CA ALA A 424 -24.14 13.37 24.01
C ALA A 424 -25.50 12.68 23.81
N VAL A 425 -25.51 11.45 23.29
CA VAL A 425 -26.73 10.65 23.12
C VAL A 425 -27.20 10.04 24.44
N TYR A 426 -26.29 9.48 25.25
CA TYR A 426 -26.66 8.78 26.48
C TYR A 426 -27.00 9.71 27.66
N THR A 427 -26.42 10.91 27.73
CA THR A 427 -26.60 11.81 28.88
C THR A 427 -28.05 12.24 29.07
N PRO A 428 -28.81 12.72 28.07
CA PRO A 428 -30.22 13.09 28.26
C PRO A 428 -31.12 11.89 28.63
N LEU A 429 -30.86 10.74 28.01
CA LEU A 429 -31.63 9.51 28.23
C LEU A 429 -31.47 9.00 29.67
N PHE A 430 -30.24 8.95 30.18
CA PHE A 430 -29.98 8.46 31.53
C PHE A 430 -30.15 9.53 32.61
N ALA A 431 -29.84 10.80 32.35
CA ALA A 431 -29.97 11.87 33.34
C ALA A 431 -31.43 12.00 33.83
N SER A 432 -32.40 11.92 32.92
CA SER A 432 -33.82 12.00 33.25
C SER A 432 -34.30 10.85 34.15
N ALA A 433 -33.71 9.65 34.01
CA ALA A 433 -34.05 8.48 34.82
C ALA A 433 -33.24 8.39 36.13
N VAL A 434 -31.95 8.72 36.09
CA VAL A 434 -30.98 8.53 37.19
C VAL A 434 -31.10 9.64 38.24
N ILE A 435 -31.33 10.89 37.85
CA ILE A 435 -31.41 12.04 38.79
C ILE A 435 -32.55 11.84 39.81
N PRO A 436 -33.79 11.51 39.42
CA PRO A 436 -34.87 11.27 40.39
C PRO A 436 -34.57 10.07 41.31
N LEU A 437 -33.91 9.04 40.77
CA LEU A 437 -33.58 7.81 41.51
C LEU A 437 -32.52 8.06 42.59
N ILE A 438 -31.48 8.84 42.27
CA ILE A 438 -30.47 9.32 43.23
C ILE A 438 -31.13 10.18 44.31
N ALA A 439 -31.98 11.13 43.92
CA ALA A 439 -32.69 11.99 44.87
C ALA A 439 -33.63 11.22 45.80
N ALA A 440 -34.25 10.13 45.31
CA ALA A 440 -35.06 9.23 46.13
C ALA A 440 -34.19 8.42 47.11
N ALA A 441 -33.06 7.87 46.63
CA ALA A 441 -32.12 7.12 47.46
C ALA A 441 -31.51 7.97 48.59
N LEU A 442 -31.07 9.19 48.28
CA LEU A 442 -30.54 10.15 49.26
C LEU A 442 -31.58 10.52 50.33
N ARG A 443 -32.82 10.83 49.92
CA ARG A 443 -33.90 11.14 50.86
C ARG A 443 -34.20 9.97 51.79
N GLU A 444 -34.26 8.76 51.25
CA GLU A 444 -34.50 7.55 52.04
C GLU A 444 -33.34 7.26 53.00
N PHE A 445 -32.10 7.41 52.55
CA PHE A 445 -30.91 7.23 53.38
C PHE A 445 -30.86 8.23 54.53
N LEU A 446 -31.16 9.51 54.28
CA LEU A 446 -31.26 10.54 55.31
C LEU A 446 -32.39 10.25 56.31
N ALA A 447 -33.54 9.78 55.85
CA ALA A 447 -34.66 9.40 56.71
C ALA A 447 -34.31 8.21 57.62
N TRP A 448 -33.67 7.18 57.06
CA TRP A 448 -33.17 6.03 57.80
C TRP A 448 -32.15 6.42 58.89
N ARG A 449 -31.21 7.31 58.55
CA ARG A 449 -30.19 7.81 59.49
C ARG A 449 -30.79 8.61 60.65
N ARG A 450 -31.85 9.39 60.39
CA ARG A 450 -32.60 10.13 61.43
C ARG A 450 -33.35 9.19 62.36
N GLN A 451 -33.98 8.14 61.83
CA GLN A 451 -34.68 7.12 62.63
C GLN A 451 -33.71 6.39 63.57
N HIS A 452 -32.52 5.99 63.08
CA HIS A 452 -31.52 5.36 63.94
C HIS A 452 -30.94 6.28 65.01
N ARG A 453 -30.82 7.59 64.75
CA ARG A 453 -30.41 8.57 65.77
C ARG A 453 -31.46 8.79 66.84
N GLN A 454 -32.75 8.69 66.51
CA GLN A 454 -33.83 8.81 67.49
C GLN A 454 -33.95 7.58 68.38
N VAL A 455 -33.75 6.39 67.82
CA VAL A 455 -33.75 5.12 68.58
C VAL A 455 -32.51 4.95 69.47
N ALA A 456 -31.40 5.64 69.16
CA ALA A 456 -30.18 5.63 69.98
C ALA A 456 -30.16 6.69 71.10
N ASN A 457 -31.08 7.66 71.07
CA ASN A 457 -31.21 8.74 72.07
C ASN A 457 -32.43 8.54 73.01
N THR A 458 -33.14 7.43 72.87
CA THR A 458 -34.15 6.90 73.80
C THR A 458 -33.62 5.63 74.42
#